data_AF-A0A939FRF1-F1
#
_entry.id   AF-A0A939FRF1-F1
#
_cell.length_a   1.000
_cell.length_b   1.000
_cell.length_c   1.000
_cell.angle_alpha   90.00
_cell.angle_beta   90.00
_cell.angle_gamma   90.00
#
_symmetry.space_group_name_H-M   'P 1'
#
loop_
_entity.id
_entity.type
_entity.pdbx_description
1 polymer ?
#
loop_
_entity_poly.entity_id
_entity_poly.type
_entity_poly.pdbx_seq_one_letter_code
_entity_poly.pdbx_strand_id
1 'polypeptide(L)'
;MLVLLDTLAQAALAGLFVTGDLDLLTWHAANAGVLSALTIAQTAAALVVWRTGRGPWWPAVASAVLAALVSVQQGLGEARVLAGHMPLGMAVFGCATALTYWAFTQHTSTSPLVARSRQGAAE
;
A
#
# COMPACT_ATOMS: atom_id res chain seq x y z
N MET A 1 0.35 2.54 5.20
CA MET A 1 1.18 3.77 5.15
C MET A 1 2.58 3.51 4.61
N LEU A 2 3.37 2.58 5.16
CA LEU A 2 4.73 2.32 4.64
C LEU A 2 4.74 1.97 3.14
N VAL A 3 3.87 1.06 2.70
CA VAL A 3 3.69 0.72 1.28
C VAL A 3 3.37 1.95 0.42
N LEU A 4 2.54 2.86 0.92
CA LEU A 4 2.18 4.09 0.20
C LEU A 4 3.39 5.03 0.05
N LEU A 5 4.13 5.25 1.13
CA LEU A 5 5.32 6.11 1.12
C LEU A 5 6.41 5.55 0.21
N ASP A 6 6.62 4.24 0.27
CA ASP A 6 7.57 3.54 -0.59
C ASP A 6 7.16 3.61 -2.07
N THR A 7 5.85 3.49 -2.37
CA THR A 7 5.35 3.66 -3.74
C THR A 7 5.59 5.08 -4.29
N LEU A 8 5.52 6.11 -3.44
CA LEU A 8 5.90 7.49 -3.83
C LEU A 8 7.39 7.59 -4.13
N ALA A 9 8.24 6.98 -3.31
CA ALA A 9 9.68 6.91 -3.58
C ALA A 9 9.96 6.18 -4.90
N GLN A 10 9.29 5.06 -5.16
CA GLN A 10 9.38 4.30 -6.40
C GLN A 10 9.03 5.16 -7.63
N ALA A 11 7.96 5.94 -7.54
CA ALA A 11 7.54 6.87 -8.59
C ALA A 11 8.52 8.03 -8.78
N ALA A 12 9.07 8.58 -7.69
CA ALA A 12 10.08 9.64 -7.75
C ALA A 12 11.37 9.15 -8.44
N LEU A 13 11.87 7.96 -8.08
CA LEU A 13 13.04 7.35 -8.70
C LEU A 13 12.82 7.12 -10.22
N ALA A 14 11.65 6.59 -10.59
CA ALA A 14 11.29 6.40 -12.00
C ALA A 14 11.16 7.72 -12.78
N GLY A 15 10.56 8.74 -12.17
CA GLY A 15 10.38 10.05 -12.79
C GLY A 15 11.69 10.81 -12.95
N LEU A 16 12.56 10.75 -11.94
CA LEU A 16 13.87 11.42 -11.97
C LEU A 16 14.85 10.76 -12.95
N PHE A 17 14.68 9.47 -13.26
CA PHE A 17 15.46 8.81 -14.32
C PHE A 17 15.35 9.52 -15.68
N VAL A 18 14.27 10.29 -15.95
CA VAL A 18 14.12 11.12 -17.17
C VAL A 18 15.23 12.17 -17.31
N THR A 19 15.94 12.52 -16.22
CA THR A 19 17.11 13.40 -16.26
C THR A 19 18.33 12.77 -16.93
N GLY A 20 18.30 11.45 -17.21
CA GLY A 20 19.40 10.70 -17.83
C GLY A 20 20.33 10.01 -16.83
N ASP A 21 20.07 10.14 -15.53
CA ASP A 21 20.84 9.48 -14.48
C ASP A 21 20.45 7.99 -14.35
N LEU A 22 21.33 7.12 -14.85
CA LEU A 22 21.13 5.67 -14.83
C LEU A 22 21.20 5.05 -13.42
N ASP A 23 21.82 5.72 -12.46
CA ASP A 23 21.87 5.22 -11.08
C ASP A 23 20.46 5.22 -10.48
N LEU A 24 19.62 6.18 -10.85
CA LEU A 24 18.22 6.24 -10.40
C LEU A 24 17.40 5.05 -10.89
N LEU A 25 17.71 4.49 -12.07
CA LEU A 25 17.08 3.27 -12.54
C LEU A 25 17.52 2.05 -11.71
N THR A 26 18.79 2.01 -11.31
CA THR A 26 19.30 0.98 -10.40
C THR A 26 18.65 1.09 -9.02
N TRP A 27 18.50 2.31 -8.49
CA TRP A 27 17.78 2.57 -7.24
C TRP A 27 16.30 2.21 -7.35
N HIS A 28 15.65 2.50 -8.48
CA HIS A 28 14.26 2.10 -8.73
C HIS A 28 14.11 0.57 -8.70
N ALA A 29 15.03 -0.17 -9.31
CA ALA A 29 15.04 -1.62 -9.27
C ALA A 29 15.25 -2.17 -7.85
N ALA A 30 16.19 -1.59 -7.09
CA ALA A 30 16.43 -1.98 -5.70
C ALA A 30 15.23 -1.67 -4.79
N ASN A 31 14.62 -0.49 -4.91
CA ASN A 31 13.45 -0.09 -4.14
C ASN A 31 12.23 -0.97 -4.46
N ALA A 32 12.09 -1.48 -5.69
CA ALA A 32 11.04 -2.44 -6.03
C ALA A 32 11.09 -3.71 -5.14
N GLY A 33 12.29 -4.18 -4.78
CA GLY A 33 12.48 -5.28 -3.83
C GLY A 33 11.98 -4.95 -2.43
N VAL A 34 12.20 -3.71 -1.97
CA VAL A 34 11.68 -3.19 -0.70
C VAL A 34 10.15 -3.11 -0.72
N LEU A 35 9.58 -2.55 -1.79
CA LEU A 35 8.14 -2.46 -1.99
C LEU A 35 7.48 -3.85 -1.93
N SER A 36 8.07 -4.83 -2.62
CA SER A 36 7.62 -6.21 -2.62
C SER A 36 7.61 -6.80 -1.20
N ALA A 37 8.72 -6.68 -0.47
CA ALA A 37 8.80 -7.14 0.91
C ALA A 37 7.77 -6.46 1.83
N LEU A 38 7.56 -5.14 1.68
CA LEU A 38 6.57 -4.39 2.46
C LEU A 38 5.13 -4.84 2.16
N THR A 39 4.80 -5.18 0.92
CA THR A 39 3.46 -5.67 0.58
C THR A 39 3.18 -7.07 1.15
N ILE A 40 4.20 -7.93 1.22
CA ILE A 40 4.12 -9.24 1.89
C ILE A 40 3.93 -9.03 3.40
N ALA A 41 4.74 -8.18 4.02
CA ALA A 41 4.64 -7.86 5.44
C ALA A 41 3.26 -7.25 5.79
N GLN A 42 2.74 -6.34 4.96
CA GLN A 42 1.41 -5.78 5.10
C GLN A 42 0.34 -6.87 5.03
N THR A 43 0.45 -7.80 4.09
CA THR A 43 -0.49 -8.93 3.94
C THR A 43 -0.48 -9.81 5.19
N ALA A 44 0.71 -10.15 5.71
CA ALA A 44 0.83 -10.91 6.95
C ALA A 44 0.21 -10.17 8.15
N ALA A 45 0.47 -8.86 8.28
CA ALA A 45 -0.13 -8.04 9.34
C ALA A 45 -1.66 -8.01 9.23
N ALA A 46 -2.21 -7.83 8.02
CA ALA A 46 -3.65 -7.84 7.79
C ALA A 46 -4.29 -9.19 8.12
N LEU A 47 -3.62 -10.30 7.80
CA LEU A 47 -4.05 -11.66 8.18
C LEU A 47 -4.06 -11.85 9.70
N VAL A 48 -3.03 -11.37 10.41
CA VAL A 48 -2.98 -11.43 11.88
C VAL A 48 -4.15 -10.66 12.47
N VAL A 49 -4.38 -9.41 12.03
CA VAL A 49 -5.49 -8.57 12.51
C VAL A 49 -6.86 -9.23 12.24
N TRP A 50 -7.06 -9.80 11.06
CA TRP A 50 -8.28 -10.53 10.74
C TRP A 50 -8.49 -11.72 11.68
N ARG A 51 -7.43 -12.49 11.96
CA ARG A 51 -7.50 -13.74 12.73
C ARG A 51 -7.63 -13.50 14.24
N THR A 52 -7.03 -12.45 14.80
CA THR A 52 -7.05 -12.16 16.24
C THR A 52 -8.10 -11.14 16.66
N GLY A 53 -8.47 -10.19 15.78
CA GLY A 53 -9.24 -9.01 16.15
C GLY A 53 -10.71 -8.98 15.70
N ARG A 54 -11.23 -10.03 15.05
CA ARG A 54 -12.58 -10.03 14.38
C ARG A 54 -12.78 -8.87 13.38
N GLY A 55 -11.70 -8.27 12.90
CA GLY A 55 -11.74 -7.23 11.88
C GLY A 55 -12.26 -7.77 10.54
N PRO A 56 -12.63 -6.89 9.60
CA PRO A 56 -13.08 -7.33 8.28
C PRO A 56 -11.99 -8.14 7.59
N TRP A 57 -12.39 -9.16 6.83
CA TRP A 57 -11.47 -10.06 6.11
C TRP A 57 -10.90 -9.44 4.83
N TRP A 58 -11.62 -8.49 4.24
CA TRP A 58 -11.28 -7.92 2.94
C TRP A 58 -9.92 -7.19 2.90
N PRO A 59 -9.40 -6.51 3.95
CA PRO A 59 -8.09 -5.85 3.89
C PRO A 59 -6.94 -6.84 3.71
N ALA A 60 -7.08 -8.06 4.21
CA ALA A 60 -6.11 -9.13 3.99
C ALA A 60 -6.09 -9.55 2.52
N VAL A 61 -7.27 -9.74 1.93
CA VAL A 61 -7.40 -10.07 0.50
C VAL A 61 -6.92 -8.92 -0.39
N ALA A 62 -7.28 -7.67 -0.07
CA ALA A 62 -6.82 -6.50 -0.80
C ALA A 62 -5.29 -6.33 -0.72
N SER A 63 -4.67 -6.63 0.44
CA SER A 63 -3.21 -6.61 0.58
C SER A 63 -2.55 -7.72 -0.23
N ALA A 64 -3.13 -8.92 -0.25
CA ALA A 64 -2.63 -10.02 -1.08
C ALA A 64 -2.71 -9.70 -2.58
N VAL A 65 -3.83 -9.10 -3.02
CA VAL A 65 -3.99 -8.62 -4.40
C VAL A 65 -2.95 -7.53 -4.71
N LEU A 66 -2.71 -6.59 -3.79
CA LEU A 66 -1.69 -5.56 -3.97
C LEU A 66 -0.28 -6.16 -4.15
N ALA A 67 0.09 -7.17 -3.36
CA ALA A 67 1.36 -7.88 -3.51
C ALA A 67 1.48 -8.59 -4.86
N ALA A 68 0.39 -9.18 -5.35
CA ALA A 68 0.35 -9.79 -6.68
C ALA A 68 0.50 -8.74 -7.79
N LEU A 69 -0.18 -7.59 -7.69
CA LEU A 69 -0.05 -6.49 -8.65
C LEU A 69 1.37 -5.94 -8.70
N VAL A 70 2.03 -5.75 -7.54
CA VAL A 70 3.44 -5.35 -7.47
C VAL A 70 4.34 -6.38 -8.15
N SER A 71 4.09 -7.67 -7.94
CA SER A 71 4.86 -8.74 -8.59
C SER A 71 4.70 -8.73 -10.12
N VAL A 72 3.47 -8.54 -10.61
CA VAL A 72 3.20 -8.38 -12.05
C VAL A 72 3.89 -7.14 -12.60
N GLN A 73 3.82 -6.02 -11.88
CA GLN A 73 4.46 -4.77 -12.27
C GLN A 73 5.98 -4.90 -12.35
N GLN A 74 6.60 -5.60 -11.41
CA GLN A 74 8.03 -5.94 -11.43
C GLN A 74 8.37 -6.71 -12.71
N GLY A 75 7.61 -7.77 -13.02
CA GLY A 75 7.80 -8.55 -14.24
C GLY A 75 7.66 -7.72 -15.53
N LEU A 76 6.69 -6.80 -15.58
CA LEU A 76 6.57 -5.86 -16.70
C LEU A 76 7.76 -4.90 -16.80
N GLY A 77 8.31 -4.48 -15.66
CA GLY A 77 9.52 -3.64 -15.59
C GLY A 77 10.75 -4.36 -16.14
N GLU A 78 10.99 -5.59 -15.69
CA GLU A 78 12.07 -6.46 -16.19
C GLU A 78 11.94 -6.74 -17.69
N ALA A 79 10.71 -6.96 -18.17
CA ALA A 79 10.42 -7.15 -19.60
C ALA A 79 10.43 -5.84 -20.42
N ARG A 80 10.66 -4.68 -19.78
CA ARG A 80 10.58 -3.33 -20.36
C ARG A 80 9.25 -3.02 -21.07
N VAL A 81 8.15 -3.62 -20.63
CA VAL A 81 6.80 -3.36 -21.17
C VAL A 81 6.21 -2.13 -20.48
N LEU A 82 6.76 -0.95 -20.80
CA LEU A 82 6.43 0.32 -20.13
C LEU A 82 4.95 0.68 -20.22
N ALA A 83 4.30 0.36 -21.35
CA ALA A 83 2.88 0.64 -21.58
C ALA A 83 1.96 -0.02 -20.54
N GLY A 84 2.35 -1.19 -20.00
CA GLY A 84 1.63 -1.85 -18.91
C GLY A 84 2.19 -1.48 -17.54
N HIS A 85 3.51 -1.32 -17.43
CA HIS A 85 4.19 -1.02 -16.17
C HIS A 85 3.74 0.31 -15.54
N MET A 86 3.69 1.39 -16.34
CA MET A 86 3.38 2.73 -15.82
C MET A 86 1.94 2.86 -15.31
N PRO A 87 0.89 2.44 -16.06
CA PRO A 87 -0.47 2.48 -15.54
C PRO A 87 -0.70 1.57 -14.34
N LEU A 88 -0.07 0.39 -14.31
CA LEU A 88 -0.15 -0.51 -13.17
C LEU A 88 0.51 0.10 -11.92
N GLY A 89 1.63 0.80 -12.08
CA GLY A 89 2.26 1.63 -11.03
C GLY A 89 1.29 2.63 -10.41
N MET A 90 0.55 3.35 -11.25
CA MET A 90 -0.46 4.30 -10.78
C MET A 90 -1.62 3.60 -10.05
N ALA A 91 -2.07 2.44 -10.55
CA ALA A 91 -3.11 1.66 -9.90
C ALA A 91 -2.67 1.15 -8.52
N VAL A 92 -1.44 0.63 -8.41
CA VAL A 92 -0.83 0.21 -7.12
C VAL A 92 -0.79 1.37 -6.14
N PHE A 93 -0.37 2.56 -6.57
CA PHE A 93 -0.39 3.78 -5.75
C PHE A 93 -1.80 4.12 -5.25
N GLY A 94 -2.80 4.09 -6.15
CA GLY A 94 -4.20 4.33 -5.80
C GLY A 94 -4.73 3.32 -4.77
N CYS A 95 -4.46 2.04 -4.95
CA CYS A 95 -4.82 0.99 -4.00
C CYS A 95 -4.15 1.18 -2.63
N ALA A 96 -2.85 1.48 -2.61
CA ALA A 96 -2.10 1.74 -1.36
C ALA A 96 -2.64 2.97 -0.62
N THR A 97 -3.05 4.00 -1.36
CA THR A 97 -3.70 5.20 -0.83
C THR A 97 -5.05 4.86 -0.20
N ALA A 98 -5.91 4.16 -0.93
CA ALA A 98 -7.24 3.76 -0.44
C ALA A 98 -7.17 2.89 0.82
N LEU A 99 -6.27 1.89 0.84
CA LEU A 99 -6.04 1.04 2.00
C LEU A 99 -5.49 1.83 3.19
N THR A 100 -4.55 2.73 2.96
CA THR A 100 -3.99 3.58 4.02
C THR A 100 -5.07 4.50 4.59
N TYR A 101 -5.83 5.17 3.73
CA TYR A 101 -6.96 6.01 4.14
C TYR A 101 -7.97 5.23 4.98
N TRP A 102 -8.40 4.07 4.50
CA TRP A 102 -9.32 3.21 5.23
C TRP A 102 -8.78 2.80 6.61
N ALA A 103 -7.50 2.43 6.70
CA ALA A 103 -6.89 2.03 7.97
C ALA A 103 -6.94 3.16 9.02
N PHE A 104 -6.77 4.41 8.59
CA PHE A 104 -6.86 5.56 9.48
C PHE A 104 -8.31 5.90 9.86
N THR A 105 -9.29 5.78 8.95
CA THR A 105 -10.69 6.07 9.29
C THR A 105 -11.28 5.06 10.27
N GLN A 106 -10.87 3.79 10.22
CA GLN A 106 -11.30 2.79 11.21
C GLN A 106 -10.80 3.11 12.62
N HIS A 107 -9.55 3.58 12.77
CA HIS A 107 -8.98 3.94 14.07
C HIS A 107 -9.71 5.10 14.75
N THR A 108 -10.26 6.04 13.96
CA THR A 108 -11.04 7.17 14.52
C THR A 108 -12.42 6.77 15.04
N SER A 109 -12.95 5.62 14.63
CA SER A 109 -14.30 5.17 15.03
C SER A 109 -14.33 4.51 16.43
N THR A 110 -13.18 4.23 17.03
CA THR A 110 -13.03 3.56 18.32
C THR A 110 -12.70 4.50 19.49
N SER A 111 -13.16 5.76 19.49
CA SER A 111 -13.00 6.66 20.65
C SER A 111 -14.13 6.46 21.68
N PRO A 112 -13.87 5.85 22.86
CA PRO A 112 -14.88 5.59 23.90
C PRO A 112 -15.48 6.85 24.55
N LEU A 113 -14.94 8.04 24.25
CA LEU A 113 -15.40 9.31 24.81
C LEU A 113 -16.73 9.79 24.21
N VAL A 114 -17.03 9.45 22.95
CA VAL A 114 -18.28 9.85 22.27
C VAL A 114 -19.46 8.94 22.66
N ALA A 115 -19.20 7.68 23.00
CA ALA A 115 -20.24 6.77 23.47
C ALA A 115 -20.79 7.18 24.85
N ARG A 116 -19.93 7.73 25.73
CA ARG A 116 -20.29 8.09 27.10
C ARG A 116 -21.09 9.40 27.19
N SER A 117 -20.86 10.37 26.30
CA SER A 117 -21.62 11.64 26.29
C SER A 117 -23.06 11.47 25.80
N ARG A 118 -23.34 10.45 24.98
CA ARG A 118 -24.71 10.13 24.54
C ARG A 118 -25.56 9.44 25.62
N GLN A 119 -24.94 8.74 26.56
CA GLN A 119 -25.66 8.11 27.67
C GLN A 119 -25.94 9.10 28.82
N GLY A 120 -25.01 10.00 29.14
CA GLY A 120 -25.23 10.99 30.20
C GLY A 120 -26.13 12.18 29.84
N ALA A 121 -26.57 12.30 28.59
CA ALA A 121 -27.54 13.32 28.16
C ALA A 121 -28.98 12.78 28.05
N ALA A 122 -29.16 11.48 28.29
CA ALA A 122 -30.46 10.79 28.30
C ALA A 122 -30.94 10.47 29.73
N GLU A 123 -30.17 10.87 30.75
CA GLU A 123 -30.51 10.86 32.18
C GLU A 123 -30.79 12.30 32.65
#